data_AF-A0A4R1HH66-F1
#
_entry.id   AF-A0A4R1HH66-F1
#
_cell.length_a   1.000
_cell.length_b   1.000
_cell.length_c   1.000
_cell.angle_alpha   90.00
_cell.angle_beta   90.00
_cell.angle_gamma   90.00
#
_symmetry.space_group_name_H-M   'P 1'
#
loop_
_entity.id
_entity.type
_entity.pdbx_description
1 polymer ?
#
loop_
_entity_poly.entity_id
_entity_poly.type
_entity_poly.pdbx_seq_one_letter_code
_entity_poly.pdbx_strand_id
1 'polypeptide(L)'
;MPLVRKSTAAVDAPPADVEELKTALASSRPDERWQAARALIDMPGGIALLGAGLATEADIRVREVIFSGIARTATPEGAALLLQLLRSEDASLRSGALDALAAMPADMLAGRLPELLYDEDPDVRLLACELARGMPSEDATQLMADLLERESEPNVCAATMDVLAEIGGPQALPVLQRSAERFASSPFLAFAIEIAVKRIKTTLDSGR
;
A
#
# COMPACT_ATOMS: atom_id res chain seq x y z
N MET A 1 23.11 47.53 15.23
CA MET A 1 22.43 46.76 14.16
C MET A 1 21.12 46.24 14.73
N PRO A 2 19.95 46.59 14.19
CA PRO A 2 18.67 46.18 14.76
C PRO A 2 18.28 44.77 14.30
N LEU A 3 17.72 44.00 15.22
CA LEU A 3 17.17 42.66 15.05
C LEU A 3 15.83 42.76 14.29
N VAL A 4 15.72 42.09 13.14
CA VAL A 4 14.46 41.96 12.39
C VAL A 4 13.55 40.99 13.14
N ARG A 5 12.40 41.48 13.62
CA ARG A 5 11.34 40.63 14.17
C ARG A 5 10.74 39.81 13.03
N LYS A 6 10.92 38.50 13.07
CA LYS A 6 10.19 37.53 12.25
C LYS A 6 8.72 37.63 12.65
N SER A 7 7.86 38.09 11.74
CA SER A 7 6.42 38.10 11.93
C SER A 7 5.90 36.67 11.81
N THR A 8 5.70 36.01 12.94
CA THR A 8 4.86 34.82 13.04
C THR A 8 3.42 35.28 13.21
N ALA A 9 2.75 35.55 12.08
CA ALA A 9 1.31 35.67 12.05
C ALA A 9 0.73 34.32 11.60
N ALA A 10 0.59 33.41 12.56
CA ALA A 10 -0.26 32.24 12.44
C ALA A 10 -1.31 32.37 13.54
N VAL A 11 -2.36 33.17 13.31
CA VAL A 11 -3.54 33.20 14.20
C VAL A 11 -4.77 33.63 13.37
N ASP A 12 -5.80 32.78 13.38
CA ASP A 12 -7.21 33.00 12.98
C ASP A 12 -7.54 33.33 11.52
N ALA A 13 -7.34 32.37 10.61
CA ALA A 13 -8.28 32.23 9.50
C ALA A 13 -9.52 31.45 10.02
N PRO A 14 -10.76 31.86 9.68
CA PRO A 14 -11.94 31.07 10.01
C PRO A 14 -11.80 29.64 9.46
N PRO A 15 -12.40 28.62 10.10
CA PRO A 15 -12.42 27.28 9.53
C PRO A 15 -13.01 27.37 8.12
N ALA A 16 -12.21 27.01 7.12
CA ALA A 16 -12.63 27.06 5.73
C ALA A 16 -13.81 26.11 5.52
N ASP A 17 -14.83 26.57 4.80
CA ASP A 17 -15.98 25.73 4.47
C ASP A 17 -15.57 24.61 3.49
N VAL A 18 -16.26 23.46 3.55
CA VAL A 18 -15.95 22.30 2.71
C VAL A 18 -16.07 22.64 1.23
N GLU A 19 -17.05 23.45 0.83
CA GLU A 19 -17.21 23.88 -0.56
C GLU A 19 -16.12 24.87 -1.01
N GLU A 20 -15.62 25.72 -0.11
CA GLU A 20 -14.47 26.58 -0.39
C GLU A 20 -13.20 25.74 -0.62
N LEU A 21 -12.97 24.74 0.24
CA LEU A 21 -11.82 23.84 0.12
C LEU A 21 -11.89 22.97 -1.12
N LYS A 22 -13.06 22.47 -1.48
CA LYS A 22 -13.30 21.78 -2.75
C LYS A 22 -13.00 22.66 -3.96
N THR A 23 -13.40 23.93 -3.91
CA THR A 23 -13.07 24.90 -4.97
C THR A 23 -11.56 25.15 -5.04
N ALA A 24 -10.90 25.30 -3.90
CA ALA A 24 -9.45 25.46 -3.80
C ALA A 24 -8.68 24.23 -4.29
N LEU A 25 -9.22 23.02 -4.10
CA LEU A 25 -8.66 21.77 -4.63
C LEU A 25 -8.67 21.72 -6.17
N ALA A 26 -9.51 22.52 -6.82
CA ALA A 26 -9.53 22.68 -8.28
C ALA A 26 -8.74 23.90 -8.77
N SER A 27 -8.04 24.62 -7.88
CA SER A 27 -7.26 25.81 -8.25
C SER A 27 -6.17 25.49 -9.26
N SER A 28 -5.86 26.43 -10.16
CA SER A 28 -4.69 26.33 -11.05
C SER A 28 -3.37 26.39 -10.30
N ARG A 29 -3.37 26.88 -9.04
CA ARG A 29 -2.18 27.08 -8.22
C ARG A 29 -1.95 25.87 -7.32
N PRO A 30 -0.82 25.13 -7.48
CA PRO A 30 -0.57 23.94 -6.68
C PRO A 30 -0.49 24.19 -5.18
N ASP A 31 0.00 25.35 -4.76
CA ASP A 31 0.09 25.69 -3.34
C ASP A 31 -1.30 25.85 -2.68
N GLU A 32 -2.29 26.34 -3.42
CA GLU A 32 -3.69 26.44 -2.95
C GLU A 32 -4.31 25.04 -2.86
N ARG A 33 -4.10 24.20 -3.87
CA ARG A 33 -4.55 22.79 -3.84
C ARG A 33 -3.90 22.01 -2.70
N TRP A 34 -2.61 22.21 -2.46
CA TRP A 34 -1.88 21.57 -1.35
C TRP A 34 -2.44 21.97 0.01
N GLN A 35 -2.73 23.27 0.22
CA GLN A 35 -3.33 23.75 1.47
C GLN A 35 -4.74 23.19 1.65
N ALA A 36 -5.54 23.19 0.58
CA ALA A 36 -6.89 22.63 0.60
C ALA A 36 -6.87 21.14 0.93
N ALA A 37 -5.99 20.38 0.27
CA ALA A 37 -5.80 18.96 0.52
C ALA A 37 -5.48 18.69 1.99
N ARG A 38 -4.57 19.47 2.58
CA ARG A 38 -4.24 19.33 4.01
C ARG A 38 -5.39 19.58 4.94
N ALA A 39 -6.21 20.59 4.66
CA ALA A 39 -7.36 20.93 5.48
C ALA A 39 -8.45 19.85 5.39
N LEU A 40 -8.66 19.28 4.20
CA LEU A 40 -9.71 18.27 3.96
C LEU A 40 -9.46 16.93 4.66
N ILE A 41 -8.20 16.55 4.96
CA ILE A 41 -7.87 15.23 5.54
C ILE A 41 -8.68 14.91 6.80
N ASP A 42 -8.91 15.93 7.65
CA ASP A 42 -9.58 15.76 8.94
C ASP A 42 -11.07 16.19 8.91
N MET A 43 -11.61 16.51 7.73
CA MET A 43 -12.99 16.96 7.57
C MET A 43 -13.95 15.83 7.21
N PRO A 44 -15.20 15.85 7.72
CA PRO A 44 -16.25 14.94 7.24
C PRO A 44 -16.45 15.06 5.72
N GLY A 45 -16.38 13.93 5.01
CA GLY A 45 -16.47 13.90 3.54
C GLY A 45 -15.22 14.39 2.81
N GLY A 46 -14.17 14.77 3.52
CA GLY A 46 -12.92 15.25 2.94
C GLY A 46 -12.19 14.16 2.15
N ILE A 47 -12.17 12.92 2.64
CA ILE A 47 -11.53 11.79 1.94
C ILE A 47 -12.14 11.58 0.54
N ALA A 48 -13.47 11.63 0.41
CA ALA A 48 -14.15 11.55 -0.88
C ALA A 48 -13.72 12.68 -1.85
N LEU A 49 -13.61 13.91 -1.35
CA LEU A 49 -13.13 15.05 -2.15
C LEU A 49 -11.67 14.89 -2.57
N LEU A 50 -10.81 14.42 -1.66
CA LEU A 50 -9.40 14.14 -1.95
C LEU A 50 -9.24 13.04 -3.01
N GLY A 51 -10.05 11.98 -2.94
CA GLY A 51 -10.08 10.91 -3.93
C GLY A 51 -10.45 11.41 -5.32
N ALA A 52 -11.48 12.26 -5.43
CA ALA A 52 -11.86 12.90 -6.68
C ALA A 52 -10.75 13.83 -7.22
N GLY A 53 -10.06 14.55 -6.33
CA GLY A 53 -8.94 15.42 -6.69
C GLY A 53 -7.73 14.65 -7.22
N LEU A 54 -7.39 13.51 -6.62
CA LEU A 54 -6.25 12.67 -7.04
C LEU A 54 -6.33 12.24 -8.51
N ALA A 55 -7.54 11.98 -9.02
CA ALA A 55 -7.74 11.55 -10.40
C ALA A 55 -7.25 12.56 -11.45
N THR A 56 -7.19 13.85 -11.10
CA THR A 56 -6.77 14.92 -12.03
C THR A 56 -5.55 15.71 -11.54
N GLU A 57 -5.07 15.45 -10.32
CA GLU A 57 -3.90 16.14 -9.77
C GLU A 57 -2.63 15.75 -10.51
N ALA A 58 -1.81 16.72 -10.92
CA ALA A 58 -0.55 16.50 -11.63
C ALA A 58 0.69 16.90 -10.82
N ASP A 59 0.54 17.74 -9.78
CA ASP A 59 1.64 18.13 -8.90
C ASP A 59 1.91 17.02 -7.87
N ILE A 60 3.12 16.47 -7.94
CA ILE A 60 3.58 15.39 -7.07
C ILE A 60 3.47 15.75 -5.59
N ARG A 61 3.73 17.01 -5.20
CA ARG A 61 3.66 17.45 -3.80
C ARG A 61 2.24 17.43 -3.27
N VAL A 62 1.25 17.68 -4.14
CA VAL A 62 -0.16 17.61 -3.78
C VAL A 62 -0.59 16.15 -3.67
N ARG A 63 -0.18 15.26 -4.59
CA ARG A 63 -0.44 13.82 -4.45
C ARG A 63 0.17 13.27 -3.15
N GLU A 64 1.43 13.59 -2.87
CA GLU A 64 2.13 13.17 -1.65
C GLU A 64 1.41 13.61 -0.38
N VAL A 65 0.92 14.85 -0.31
CA VAL A 65 0.23 15.32 0.90
C VAL A 65 -1.12 14.66 1.10
N ILE A 66 -1.80 14.29 0.00
CA ILE A 66 -3.05 13.54 0.06
C ILE A 66 -2.77 12.11 0.55
N PHE A 67 -1.87 11.37 -0.10
CA PHE A 67 -1.55 9.99 0.26
C PHE A 67 -1.03 9.86 1.69
N SER A 68 -0.03 10.67 2.06
CA SER A 68 0.50 10.69 3.43
C SER A 68 -0.53 11.17 4.46
N GLY A 69 -1.46 12.03 4.04
CA GLY A 69 -2.61 12.44 4.82
C GLY A 69 -3.54 11.29 5.18
N ILE A 70 -4.00 10.58 4.15
CA ILE A 70 -4.90 9.43 4.28
C ILE A 70 -4.23 8.31 5.07
N ALA A 71 -2.96 8.00 4.78
CA ALA A 71 -2.20 6.97 5.50
C ALA A 71 -2.10 7.29 7.00
N ARG A 72 -1.82 8.56 7.34
CA ARG A 72 -1.68 9.00 8.74
C ARG A 72 -3.00 8.92 9.51
N THR A 73 -4.12 9.26 8.90
CA THR A 73 -5.42 9.18 9.59
C THR A 73 -5.93 7.76 9.72
N ALA A 74 -5.50 6.86 8.81
CA ALA A 74 -5.80 5.43 8.86
C ALA A 74 -7.28 5.14 9.14
N THR A 75 -8.17 5.82 8.41
CA THR A 75 -9.62 5.61 8.57
C THR A 75 -10.10 4.50 7.62
N PRO A 76 -11.21 3.80 7.94
CA PRO A 76 -11.81 2.83 7.03
C PRO A 76 -12.19 3.42 5.66
N GLU A 77 -12.64 4.69 5.64
CA GLU A 77 -12.94 5.41 4.40
C GLU A 77 -11.68 5.66 3.57
N GLY A 78 -10.59 6.08 4.22
CA GLY A 78 -9.28 6.27 3.60
C GLY A 78 -8.74 4.98 3.01
N ALA A 79 -8.75 3.89 3.79
CA ALA A 79 -8.31 2.58 3.32
C ALA A 79 -9.14 2.11 2.12
N ALA A 80 -10.47 2.26 2.15
CA ALA A 80 -11.34 1.89 1.05
C ALA A 80 -11.03 2.67 -0.24
N LEU A 81 -10.76 3.98 -0.14
CA LEU A 81 -10.35 4.79 -1.28
C LEU A 81 -9.01 4.29 -1.87
N LEU A 82 -8.00 4.06 -1.04
CA LEU A 82 -6.69 3.60 -1.52
C LEU A 82 -6.77 2.21 -2.16
N LEU A 83 -7.57 1.30 -1.60
CA LEU A 83 -7.81 -0.03 -2.18
C LEU A 83 -8.46 0.03 -3.57
N GLN A 84 -9.31 1.04 -3.82
CA GLN A 84 -9.84 1.28 -5.17
C GLN A 84 -8.73 1.76 -6.12
N LEU A 85 -7.83 2.64 -5.64
CA LEU A 85 -6.74 3.18 -6.44
C LEU A 85 -5.67 2.16 -6.83
N LEU A 86 -5.60 1.00 -6.15
CA LEU A 86 -4.76 -0.12 -6.61
C LEU A 86 -5.15 -0.63 -8.02
N ARG A 87 -6.40 -0.41 -8.44
CA ARG A 87 -6.91 -0.75 -9.78
C ARG A 87 -6.86 0.41 -10.77
N SER A 88 -6.20 1.52 -10.42
CA SER A 88 -6.07 2.66 -11.34
C SER A 88 -5.18 2.31 -12.52
N GLU A 89 -5.47 2.81 -13.72
CA GLU A 89 -4.55 2.70 -14.87
C GLU A 89 -3.32 3.62 -14.72
N ASP A 90 -3.41 4.68 -13.89
CA ASP A 90 -2.28 5.54 -13.57
C ASP A 90 -1.36 4.84 -12.56
N ALA A 91 -0.19 4.40 -13.05
CA ALA A 91 0.82 3.71 -12.25
C ALA A 91 1.25 4.51 -11.01
N SER A 92 1.29 5.84 -11.09
CA SER A 92 1.67 6.66 -9.94
C SER A 92 0.56 6.79 -8.90
N LEU A 93 -0.72 6.67 -9.29
CA LEU A 93 -1.82 6.51 -8.33
C LEU A 93 -1.79 5.13 -7.69
N ARG A 94 -1.51 4.07 -8.46
CA ARG A 94 -1.36 2.71 -7.91
C ARG A 94 -0.23 2.64 -6.89
N SER A 95 0.96 3.12 -7.23
CA SER A 95 2.12 3.11 -6.32
C SER A 95 1.87 3.98 -5.09
N GLY A 96 1.33 5.19 -5.25
CA GLY A 96 1.01 6.06 -4.11
C GLY A 96 -0.02 5.44 -3.16
N ALA A 97 -1.00 4.71 -3.71
CA ALA A 97 -1.98 3.98 -2.92
C ALA A 97 -1.36 2.78 -2.17
N LEU A 98 -0.49 2.02 -2.84
CA LEU A 98 0.26 0.92 -2.22
C LEU A 98 1.10 1.44 -1.05
N ASP A 99 1.90 2.48 -1.27
CA ASP A 99 2.77 3.07 -0.24
C ASP A 99 1.96 3.60 0.94
N ALA A 100 0.83 4.27 0.66
CA ALA A 100 -0.06 4.78 1.70
C ALA A 100 -0.71 3.66 2.52
N LEU A 101 -1.14 2.58 1.87
CA LEU A 101 -1.69 1.39 2.55
C LEU A 101 -0.64 0.68 3.40
N ALA A 102 0.58 0.51 2.88
CA ALA A 102 1.68 -0.10 3.61
C ALA A 102 2.11 0.72 4.85
N ALA A 103 1.88 2.03 4.83
CA ALA A 103 2.13 2.92 5.96
C ALA A 103 1.00 2.94 7.01
N MET A 104 -0.16 2.34 6.73
CA MET A 104 -1.24 2.22 7.70
C MET A 104 -0.97 1.13 8.75
N PRO A 105 -1.59 1.21 9.93
CA PRO A 105 -1.62 0.11 10.89
C PRO A 105 -2.12 -1.21 10.23
N ALA A 106 -1.43 -2.32 10.51
CA ALA A 106 -1.69 -3.60 9.84
C ALA A 106 -3.11 -4.14 10.07
N ASP A 107 -3.72 -3.82 11.21
CA ASP A 107 -5.11 -4.18 11.54
C ASP A 107 -6.14 -3.51 10.62
N MET A 108 -5.80 -2.36 10.01
CA MET A 108 -6.62 -1.69 9.00
C MET A 108 -6.80 -2.55 7.74
N LEU A 109 -5.78 -3.34 7.39
CA LEU A 109 -5.75 -4.18 6.19
C LEU A 109 -6.03 -5.65 6.46
N ALA A 110 -5.86 -6.12 7.70
CA ALA A 110 -5.94 -7.54 8.05
C ALA A 110 -7.24 -8.22 7.55
N GLY A 111 -8.38 -7.54 7.65
CA GLY A 111 -9.67 -8.06 7.18
C GLY A 111 -9.89 -8.00 5.67
N ARG A 112 -9.07 -7.25 4.92
CA ARG A 112 -9.21 -7.02 3.48
C ARG A 112 -8.16 -7.73 2.65
N LEU A 113 -6.97 -7.94 3.21
CA LEU A 113 -5.87 -8.55 2.48
C LEU A 113 -6.21 -9.94 1.93
N PRO A 114 -6.92 -10.82 2.65
CA PRO A 114 -7.36 -12.09 2.07
C PRO A 114 -8.18 -11.88 0.80
N GLU A 115 -9.14 -10.96 0.79
CA GLU A 115 -9.98 -10.67 -0.40
C GLU A 115 -9.11 -10.24 -1.59
N LEU A 116 -8.10 -9.39 -1.37
CA LEU A 116 -7.19 -8.92 -2.43
C LEU A 116 -6.31 -10.04 -2.99
N LEU A 117 -5.89 -11.00 -2.16
CA LEU A 117 -5.12 -12.16 -2.60
C LEU A 117 -5.97 -13.16 -3.40
N TYR A 118 -7.30 -13.03 -3.38
CA TYR A 118 -8.23 -13.81 -4.21
C TYR A 118 -8.80 -13.00 -5.39
N ASP A 119 -8.32 -11.79 -5.62
CA ASP A 119 -8.82 -10.93 -6.70
C ASP A 119 -8.63 -11.59 -8.08
N GLU A 120 -9.53 -11.31 -9.01
CA GLU A 120 -9.44 -11.85 -10.37
C GLU A 120 -8.24 -11.25 -11.13
N ASP A 121 -7.88 -10.01 -10.83
CA ASP A 121 -6.78 -9.30 -11.45
C ASP A 121 -5.43 -9.71 -10.82
N PRO A 122 -4.51 -10.34 -11.59
CA PRO A 122 -3.20 -10.70 -11.09
C PRO A 122 -2.38 -9.50 -10.60
N ASP A 123 -2.56 -8.30 -11.15
CA ASP A 123 -1.83 -7.12 -10.71
C ASP A 123 -2.28 -6.71 -9.30
N VAL A 124 -3.57 -6.83 -8.99
CA VAL A 124 -4.09 -6.61 -7.62
C VAL A 124 -3.53 -7.65 -6.66
N ARG A 125 -3.49 -8.94 -7.06
CA ARG A 125 -2.90 -10.00 -6.22
C ARG A 125 -1.40 -9.77 -5.97
N LEU A 126 -0.66 -9.31 -6.97
CA LEU A 126 0.75 -8.94 -6.85
C LEU A 126 0.94 -7.81 -5.83
N LEU A 127 0.15 -6.74 -5.94
CA LEU A 127 0.19 -5.62 -4.98
C LEU A 127 -0.20 -6.07 -3.56
N ALA A 128 -1.12 -7.02 -3.45
CA ALA A 128 -1.50 -7.61 -2.17
C ALA A 128 -0.36 -8.41 -1.52
N CYS A 129 0.49 -9.09 -2.30
CA CYS A 129 1.71 -9.72 -1.76
C CYS A 129 2.63 -8.67 -1.10
N GLU A 130 2.79 -7.49 -1.70
CA GLU A 130 3.61 -6.43 -1.12
C GLU A 130 3.03 -5.89 0.19
N LEU A 131 1.70 -5.75 0.28
CA LEU A 131 1.03 -5.35 1.53
C LEU A 131 1.18 -6.41 2.63
N ALA A 132 1.27 -7.70 2.29
CA ALA A 132 1.44 -8.77 3.25
C ALA A 132 2.75 -8.66 4.06
N ARG A 133 3.78 -7.99 3.54
CA ARG A 133 5.04 -7.79 4.26
C ARG A 133 4.89 -6.97 5.55
N GLY A 134 3.88 -6.11 5.62
CA GLY A 134 3.58 -5.29 6.80
C GLY A 134 2.81 -6.03 7.90
N MET A 135 2.39 -7.28 7.66
CA MET A 135 1.64 -8.08 8.63
C MET A 135 2.56 -8.83 9.60
N PRO A 136 2.02 -9.32 10.73
CA PRO A 136 2.73 -10.31 11.55
C PRO A 136 3.19 -11.49 10.68
N SER A 137 4.44 -11.92 10.86
CA SER A 137 5.09 -12.90 9.97
C SER A 137 4.34 -14.23 9.89
N GLU A 138 3.73 -14.68 10.99
CA GLU A 138 2.93 -15.90 11.02
C GLU A 138 1.69 -15.81 10.10
N ASP A 139 0.92 -14.72 10.23
CA ASP A 139 -0.27 -14.44 9.41
C ASP A 139 0.12 -14.28 7.93
N ALA A 140 1.15 -13.48 7.66
CA ALA A 140 1.65 -13.26 6.31
C ALA A 140 2.11 -14.57 5.67
N THR A 141 2.83 -15.41 6.41
CA THR A 141 3.29 -16.72 5.91
C THR A 141 2.11 -17.61 5.56
N GLN A 142 1.07 -17.65 6.40
CA GLN A 142 -0.12 -18.45 6.13
C GLN A 142 -0.84 -17.97 4.87
N LEU A 143 -1.05 -16.65 4.73
CA LEU A 143 -1.68 -16.06 3.55
C LEU A 143 -0.90 -16.32 2.26
N MET A 144 0.43 -16.18 2.30
CA MET A 144 1.29 -16.46 1.16
C MET A 144 1.31 -17.95 0.82
N ALA A 145 1.32 -18.83 1.82
CA ALA A 145 1.22 -20.26 1.59
C ALA A 145 -0.09 -20.62 0.88
N ASP A 146 -1.22 -20.12 1.39
CA ASP A 146 -2.54 -20.37 0.81
C ASP A 146 -2.66 -19.81 -0.61
N LEU A 147 -2.10 -18.62 -0.88
CA LEU A 147 -2.02 -18.06 -2.24
C LEU A 147 -1.22 -18.97 -3.16
N LEU A 148 -0.03 -19.39 -2.72
CA LEU A 148 0.85 -20.21 -3.54
C LEU A 148 0.23 -21.57 -3.88
N GLU A 149 -0.65 -22.13 -3.05
CA GLU A 149 -1.34 -23.39 -3.36
C GLU A 149 -2.20 -23.32 -4.62
N ARG A 150 -2.77 -22.16 -4.94
CA ARG A 150 -3.72 -21.99 -6.06
C ARG A 150 -3.21 -21.12 -7.20
N GLU A 151 -2.21 -20.28 -6.96
CA GLU A 151 -1.75 -19.31 -7.95
C GLU A 151 -1.09 -19.96 -9.16
N SER A 152 -1.40 -19.43 -10.35
CA SER A 152 -0.84 -19.88 -11.62
C SER A 152 -0.10 -18.78 -12.37
N GLU A 153 -0.36 -17.50 -12.07
CA GLU A 153 0.33 -16.37 -12.67
C GLU A 153 1.79 -16.32 -12.20
N PRO A 154 2.78 -16.46 -13.11
CA PRO A 154 4.19 -16.53 -12.72
C PRO A 154 4.69 -15.33 -11.91
N ASN A 155 4.23 -14.12 -12.22
CA ASN A 155 4.66 -12.92 -11.51
C ASN A 155 4.13 -12.89 -10.06
N VAL A 156 2.87 -13.31 -9.86
CA VAL A 156 2.29 -13.40 -8.51
C VAL A 156 2.94 -14.53 -7.72
N CYS A 157 3.23 -15.67 -8.35
CA CYS A 157 3.99 -16.76 -7.73
C CYS A 157 5.37 -16.28 -7.25
N ALA A 158 6.10 -15.56 -8.10
CA ALA A 158 7.41 -15.02 -7.76
C ALA A 158 7.34 -14.00 -6.61
N ALA A 159 6.37 -13.09 -6.63
CA ALA A 159 6.14 -12.14 -5.53
C ALA A 159 5.83 -12.86 -4.22
N THR A 160 4.95 -13.88 -4.27
CA THR A 160 4.61 -14.72 -3.11
C THR A 160 5.84 -15.41 -2.53
N MET A 161 6.70 -15.98 -3.39
CA MET A 161 7.95 -16.61 -2.98
C MET A 161 8.94 -15.62 -2.39
N ASP A 162 9.01 -14.39 -2.93
CA ASP A 162 9.90 -13.35 -2.42
C ASP A 162 9.48 -12.88 -1.01
N VAL A 163 8.17 -12.74 -0.77
CA VAL A 163 7.64 -12.49 0.58
C VAL A 163 7.99 -13.65 1.52
N LEU A 164 7.75 -14.90 1.12
CA LEU A 164 8.12 -16.08 1.91
C LEU A 164 9.64 -16.18 2.15
N ALA A 165 10.46 -15.72 1.21
CA ALA A 165 11.91 -15.72 1.36
C ALA A 165 12.39 -14.65 2.37
N GLU A 166 11.63 -13.58 2.57
CA GLU A 166 11.95 -12.51 3.53
C GLU A 166 11.42 -12.80 4.93
N ILE A 167 10.13 -13.14 5.05
CA ILE A 167 9.41 -13.24 6.33
C ILE A 167 8.81 -14.62 6.60
N GLY A 168 8.96 -15.57 5.67
CA GLY A 168 8.36 -16.89 5.76
C GLY A 168 8.94 -17.74 6.88
N GLY A 169 8.08 -18.54 7.50
CA GLY A 169 8.44 -19.54 8.51
C GLY A 169 8.46 -20.98 8.00
N PRO A 170 8.82 -21.95 8.87
CA PRO A 170 8.90 -23.38 8.53
C PRO A 170 7.59 -23.95 7.97
N GLN A 171 6.45 -23.39 8.35
CA GLN A 171 5.12 -23.77 7.87
C GLN A 171 4.93 -23.56 6.36
N ALA A 172 5.74 -22.72 5.70
CA ALA A 172 5.71 -22.55 4.25
C ALA A 172 6.51 -23.63 3.48
N LEU A 173 7.39 -24.40 4.15
CA LEU A 173 8.23 -25.38 3.46
C LEU A 173 7.44 -26.47 2.73
N PRO A 174 6.35 -27.04 3.28
CA PRO A 174 5.56 -28.06 2.58
C PRO A 174 4.92 -27.54 1.30
N VAL A 175 4.39 -26.30 1.31
CA VAL A 175 3.78 -25.72 0.10
C VAL A 175 4.86 -25.39 -0.94
N LEU A 176 5.99 -24.82 -0.53
CA LEU A 176 7.11 -24.55 -1.44
C LEU A 176 7.60 -25.82 -2.13
N GLN A 177 7.66 -26.95 -1.42
CA GLN A 177 8.02 -28.23 -2.00
C GLN A 177 6.99 -28.71 -3.04
N ARG A 178 5.69 -28.65 -2.73
CA ARG A 178 4.63 -28.98 -3.71
C ARG A 178 4.67 -28.07 -4.94
N SER A 179 4.92 -26.77 -4.73
CA SER A 179 5.04 -25.79 -5.81
C SER A 179 6.27 -26.05 -6.69
N ALA A 180 7.37 -26.59 -6.13
CA ALA A 180 8.55 -26.95 -6.92
C ALA A 180 8.21 -28.06 -7.93
N GLU A 181 7.38 -29.03 -7.52
CA GLU A 181 6.89 -30.09 -8.40
C GLU A 181 5.94 -29.52 -9.47
N ARG A 182 5.00 -28.65 -9.07
CA ARG A 182 4.05 -28.00 -10.00
C ARG A 182 4.75 -27.14 -11.05
N PHE A 183 5.82 -26.47 -10.67
CA PHE A 183 6.56 -25.53 -11.53
C PHE A 183 7.89 -26.07 -12.04
N ALA A 184 8.08 -27.40 -12.05
CA ALA A 184 9.34 -28.04 -12.47
C ALA A 184 9.77 -27.69 -13.91
N SER A 185 8.82 -27.32 -14.78
CA SER A 185 9.07 -26.89 -16.16
C SER A 185 9.42 -25.40 -16.29
N SER A 186 9.36 -24.62 -15.21
CA SER A 186 9.69 -23.20 -15.17
C SER A 186 10.99 -22.97 -14.40
N PRO A 187 12.14 -22.82 -15.08
CA PRO A 187 13.43 -22.62 -14.42
C PRO A 187 13.45 -21.40 -13.51
N PHE A 188 12.74 -20.34 -13.88
CA PHE A 188 12.61 -19.12 -13.09
C PHE A 188 11.90 -19.37 -11.76
N LEU A 189 10.73 -20.03 -11.78
CA LEU A 189 9.96 -20.31 -10.57
C LEU A 189 10.66 -21.36 -9.70
N ALA A 190 11.28 -22.38 -10.31
CA ALA A 190 12.08 -23.35 -9.58
C ALA A 190 13.22 -22.67 -8.79
N PHE A 191 13.94 -21.74 -9.42
CA PHE A 191 14.99 -20.96 -8.76
C PHE A 191 14.46 -20.08 -7.62
N ALA A 192 13.33 -19.40 -7.82
CA ALA A 192 12.70 -18.58 -6.78
C ALA A 192 12.29 -19.43 -5.56
N ILE A 193 11.75 -20.63 -5.77
CA ILE A 193 11.40 -21.58 -4.70
C ILE A 193 12.66 -22.02 -3.94
N GLU A 194 13.73 -22.38 -4.65
CA GLU A 194 14.99 -22.78 -4.03
C GLU A 194 15.55 -21.68 -3.13
N ILE A 195 15.50 -20.42 -3.57
CA ILE A 195 15.90 -19.27 -2.76
C ILE A 195 15.05 -19.18 -1.49
N ALA A 196 13.72 -19.23 -1.62
CA ALA A 196 12.80 -19.12 -0.49
C ALA A 196 13.06 -20.23 0.54
N VAL A 197 13.13 -21.49 0.08
CA VAL A 197 13.44 -22.65 0.94
C VAL A 197 14.78 -22.49 1.65
N LYS A 198 15.82 -22.05 0.92
CA LYS A 198 17.16 -21.85 1.49
C LYS A 198 17.15 -20.76 2.56
N ARG A 199 16.48 -19.64 2.32
CA ARG A 199 16.41 -18.54 3.29
C ARG A 199 15.67 -18.95 4.55
N ILE A 200 14.49 -19.58 4.42
CA ILE A 200 13.71 -20.06 5.57
C ILE A 200 14.55 -21.02 6.43
N LYS A 201 15.22 -22.01 5.83
CA LYS A 201 16.08 -22.95 6.55
C LYS A 201 17.26 -22.26 7.24
N THR A 202 17.89 -21.29 6.57
CA THR A 202 19.02 -20.54 7.14
C THR A 202 18.58 -19.71 8.36
N THR A 203 17.39 -19.10 8.31
CA THR A 203 16.83 -18.35 9.44
C THR A 203 16.59 -19.26 10.64
N LEU A 204 15.99 -20.44 10.40
CA LEU A 204 15.75 -21.47 11.43
C LEU A 204 17.06 -21.94 12.09
N ASP A 205 18.08 -22.25 11.29
CA ASP A 205 19.38 -22.70 11.79
C ASP A 205 20.10 -21.60 12.59
N SER A 206 19.78 -20.32 12.33
CA SER A 206 20.35 -19.18 13.04
C SER A 206 19.64 -18.84 14.37
N GLY A 207 18.56 -19.56 14.73
CA GLY A 207 17.82 -19.37 15.97
C GLY A 207 17.13 -17.99 16.10
N ARG A 208 16.83 -17.37 14.96
CA ARG A 208 16.08 -16.11 14.86
C ARG A 208 14.65 -16.34 14.43
#